data_AF-A0A838E4E0-F1
#
_entry.id   AF-A0A838E4E0-F1
#
_cell.length_a   1.000
_cell.length_b   1.000
_cell.length_c   1.000
_cell.angle_alpha   90.00
_cell.angle_beta   90.00
_cell.angle_gamma   90.00
#
_symmetry.space_group_name_H-M   'P 1'
#
loop_
_entity.id
_entity.type
_entity.pdbx_description
1 polymer ?
#
loop_
_entity_poly.entity_id
_entity_poly.type
_entity_poly.pdbx_seq_one_letter_code
_entity_poly.pdbx_strand_id
1 'polypeptide(L)'
;MPPALQRTVLLVSVALALVAPLAVPVSAASPEERRLEQTQAQISAVRDQIEAAKGRRDSDAAALADAEAQLAVVLEAVQAAELSVQRQQEAVVAARDELERLEEESRRQERVMGNRAVELYREGSTSLPFASILSASSTAEAIERSGFVEILSRADRAAYESVEISQVAVDGQRERLEAEEATLERVLEGQREIYAQVDELRDERSLVLAGSQEALSGLEAQERHLESESRELAAMIRRAEQQAAAEAAAARAAQERSAQDAAAQA
;
A
#
# COMPACT_ATOMS: atom_id res chain seq x y z
N MET A 1 -23.62 18.50 9.13
CA MET A 1 -24.19 19.42 8.12
C MET A 1 -23.13 19.72 7.08
N PRO A 2 -23.28 19.18 5.86
CA PRO A 2 -23.09 20.00 4.66
C PRO A 2 -24.16 19.73 3.58
N PRO A 3 -24.46 20.69 2.71
CA PRO A 3 -24.83 20.41 1.32
C PRO A 3 -23.79 21.06 0.39
N ALA A 4 -23.18 20.33 -0.54
CA ALA A 4 -23.71 19.77 -1.79
C ALA A 4 -23.77 20.81 -2.94
N LEU A 5 -23.02 20.49 -4.00
CA LEU A 5 -23.30 20.72 -5.43
C LEU A 5 -23.52 22.17 -5.89
N GLN A 6 -22.77 22.61 -6.91
CA GLN A 6 -23.32 22.73 -8.27
C GLN A 6 -22.28 23.16 -9.32
N ARG A 7 -22.33 22.41 -10.43
CA ARG A 7 -21.66 22.60 -11.71
C ARG A 7 -22.00 23.96 -12.33
N THR A 8 -20.99 24.71 -12.73
CA THR A 8 -21.13 25.92 -13.55
C THR A 8 -21.31 25.52 -15.01
N VAL A 9 -22.55 25.60 -15.51
CA VAL A 9 -22.86 25.63 -16.95
C VAL A 9 -23.16 27.09 -17.27
N LEU A 10 -22.29 27.73 -18.05
CA LEU A 10 -22.51 29.10 -18.54
C LEU A 10 -23.08 29.05 -19.95
N LEU A 11 -24.39 29.30 -20.04
CA LEU A 11 -25.14 29.51 -21.28
C LEU A 11 -24.70 30.83 -21.93
N VAL A 12 -24.17 30.76 -23.14
CA VAL A 12 -23.92 31.95 -23.98
C VAL A 12 -25.13 32.16 -24.88
N SER A 13 -25.92 33.18 -24.55
CA SER A 13 -27.00 33.74 -25.36
C SER A 13 -26.43 34.61 -26.49
N VAL A 14 -26.63 34.23 -27.75
CA VAL A 14 -26.33 35.10 -28.91
C VAL A 14 -27.65 35.67 -29.43
N ALA A 15 -27.76 36.99 -29.31
CA ALA A 15 -28.87 37.79 -29.81
C ALA A 15 -28.75 38.00 -31.33
N LEU A 16 -29.83 37.68 -32.03
CA LEU A 16 -30.05 37.88 -33.45
C LEU A 16 -30.32 39.36 -33.75
N ALA A 17 -29.47 40.00 -34.56
CA ALA A 17 -29.72 41.33 -35.11
C ALA A 17 -29.77 41.27 -36.64
N LEU A 18 -30.94 41.61 -37.16
CA LEU A 18 -31.38 41.60 -38.55
C LEU A 18 -30.92 42.87 -39.28
N VAL A 19 -30.22 42.76 -40.42
CA VAL A 19 -30.07 43.82 -41.44
C VAL A 19 -30.27 43.21 -42.84
N ALA A 20 -30.97 43.97 -43.68
CA ALA A 20 -31.63 43.65 -44.96
C ALA A 20 -30.72 43.15 -46.12
N PRO A 21 -31.30 42.57 -47.19
CA PRO A 21 -30.58 41.70 -48.13
C PRO A 21 -29.95 42.50 -49.28
N LEU A 22 -28.63 42.34 -49.45
CA LEU A 22 -28.03 42.42 -50.78
C LEU A 22 -28.08 40.99 -51.33
N ALA A 23 -28.71 40.82 -52.49
CA ALA A 23 -28.80 39.55 -53.21
C ALA A 23 -27.42 39.15 -53.74
N VAL A 24 -26.57 38.67 -52.83
CA VAL A 24 -25.45 37.79 -53.13
C VAL A 24 -26.03 36.38 -52.99
N PRO A 25 -25.72 35.42 -53.88
CA PRO A 25 -26.08 34.03 -53.61
C PRO A 25 -25.32 33.59 -52.36
N VAL A 26 -25.97 33.67 -51.21
CA VAL A 26 -25.57 32.92 -50.02
C VAL A 26 -25.85 31.47 -50.39
N SER A 27 -24.83 30.77 -50.87
CA SER A 27 -24.85 29.31 -50.90
C SER A 27 -25.03 28.85 -49.46
N ALA A 28 -26.26 28.50 -49.09
CA ALA A 28 -26.52 27.83 -47.84
C ALA A 28 -25.77 26.50 -47.89
N ALA A 29 -24.76 26.33 -47.02
CA ALA A 29 -23.96 25.11 -46.98
C ALA A 29 -24.87 23.88 -46.91
N SER A 30 -24.55 22.86 -47.70
CA SER A 30 -25.32 21.61 -47.74
C SER A 30 -25.34 20.95 -46.34
N PRO A 31 -26.36 20.14 -46.01
CA PRO A 31 -26.38 19.39 -44.75
C PRO A 31 -25.10 18.57 -44.53
N GLU A 32 -24.51 18.05 -45.60
CA GLU A 32 -23.26 17.29 -45.62
C GLU A 32 -22.04 18.17 -45.31
N GLU A 33 -21.96 19.38 -45.87
CA GLU A 33 -20.91 20.36 -45.56
C GLU A 33 -20.92 20.74 -44.07
N ARG A 34 -22.09 20.99 -43.50
CA ARG A 34 -22.21 21.30 -42.05
C ARG A 34 -21.80 20.12 -41.18
N ARG A 35 -22.15 18.89 -41.58
CA ARG A 35 -21.68 17.68 -40.87
C ARG A 35 -20.17 17.56 -40.97
N LEU A 36 -19.57 17.80 -42.13
CA LEU A 36 -18.13 17.76 -42.30
C LEU A 36 -17.42 18.78 -41.40
N GLU A 37 -17.92 20.02 -41.33
CA GLU A 37 -17.39 21.05 -40.42
C GLU A 37 -17.49 20.61 -38.95
N GLN A 38 -18.64 20.04 -38.54
CA GLN A 38 -18.83 19.52 -37.19
C GLN A 38 -17.89 18.36 -36.87
N THR A 39 -17.74 17.39 -37.78
CA THR A 39 -16.81 16.26 -37.62
C THR A 39 -15.37 16.75 -37.53
N GLN A 40 -14.96 17.76 -38.32
CA GLN A 40 -13.63 18.36 -38.22
C GLN A 40 -13.39 19.06 -36.88
N ALA A 41 -14.39 19.78 -36.37
CA ALA A 41 -14.32 20.38 -35.04
C ALA A 41 -14.19 19.31 -33.94
N GLN A 42 -14.92 18.20 -34.07
CA GLN A 42 -14.81 17.05 -33.15
C GLN A 42 -13.43 16.40 -33.21
N ILE A 43 -12.86 16.21 -34.40
CA ILE A 43 -11.48 15.69 -34.56
C ILE A 43 -10.49 16.58 -33.82
N SER A 44 -10.59 17.91 -33.98
CA SER A 44 -9.72 18.84 -33.27
C SER A 44 -9.85 18.71 -31.75
N ALA A 45 -11.08 18.64 -31.24
CA ALA A 45 -11.34 18.49 -29.82
C ALA A 45 -10.81 17.15 -29.26
N VAL A 46 -10.97 16.05 -30.01
CA VAL A 46 -10.44 14.74 -29.61
C VAL A 46 -8.91 14.74 -29.62
N ARG A 47 -8.26 15.42 -30.58
CA ARG A 47 -6.79 15.58 -30.59
C ARG A 47 -6.27 16.30 -29.36
N ASP A 48 -6.94 17.37 -28.93
CA ASP A 48 -6.58 18.08 -27.70
C ASP A 48 -6.74 17.15 -26.47
N GLN A 49 -7.79 16.32 -26.45
CA GLN A 49 -7.99 15.31 -25.40
C GLN A 49 -6.93 14.21 -25.42
N ILE A 50 -6.49 13.76 -26.59
CA ILE A 50 -5.40 12.79 -26.76
C ILE A 50 -4.11 13.35 -26.16
N GLU A 51 -3.77 14.61 -26.45
CA GLU A 51 -2.56 15.23 -25.92
C GLU A 51 -2.61 15.34 -24.39
N ALA A 52 -3.75 15.75 -23.84
CA ALA A 52 -3.96 15.76 -22.39
C ALA A 52 -3.88 14.35 -21.77
N ALA A 53 -4.43 13.34 -22.45
CA ALA A 53 -4.39 11.95 -22.01
C ALA A 53 -2.97 11.37 -22.05
N LYS A 54 -2.16 11.70 -23.06
CA LYS A 54 -0.73 11.36 -23.12
C LYS A 54 0.03 11.97 -21.95
N GLY A 55 -0.16 13.26 -21.70
CA GLY A 55 0.45 13.94 -20.56
C GLY A 55 0.08 13.30 -19.22
N ARG A 56 -1.19 12.90 -19.03
CA ARG A 56 -1.62 12.17 -17.84
C ARG A 56 -0.97 10.79 -17.75
N ARG A 57 -0.97 10.00 -18.83
CA ARG A 57 -0.34 8.68 -18.88
C ARG A 57 1.14 8.75 -18.53
N ASP A 58 1.86 9.74 -19.05
CA ASP A 58 3.29 9.92 -18.78
C ASP A 58 3.54 10.36 -17.33
N SER A 59 2.66 11.22 -16.78
CA SER A 59 2.69 11.57 -15.36
C SER A 59 2.42 10.36 -14.45
N ASP A 60 1.47 9.50 -14.81
CA ASP A 60 1.15 8.29 -14.04
C ASP A 60 2.29 7.28 -14.10
N ALA A 61 2.93 7.13 -15.27
CA ALA A 61 4.11 6.28 -15.45
C ALA A 61 5.30 6.77 -14.63
N ALA A 62 5.54 8.09 -14.59
CA ALA A 62 6.57 8.68 -13.75
C ALA A 62 6.28 8.49 -12.26
N ALA A 63 5.02 8.64 -11.84
CA ALA A 63 4.62 8.43 -10.45
C ALA A 63 4.78 6.96 -10.01
N LEU A 64 4.47 5.99 -10.89
CA LEU A 64 4.73 4.58 -10.63
C LEU A 64 6.23 4.31 -10.47
N ALA A 65 7.07 4.83 -11.36
CA ALA A 65 8.52 4.64 -11.29
C ALA A 65 9.15 5.25 -10.02
N ASP A 66 8.69 6.45 -9.62
CA ASP A 66 9.12 7.08 -8.36
C ASP A 66 8.70 6.26 -7.14
N ALA A 67 7.46 5.75 -7.13
CA ALA A 67 6.99 4.86 -6.08
C ALA A 67 7.83 3.57 -6.02
N GLU A 68 8.11 2.92 -7.15
CA GLU A 68 8.95 1.71 -7.18
C GLU A 68 10.36 1.97 -6.64
N ALA A 69 10.95 3.14 -6.94
CA ALA A 69 12.26 3.52 -6.40
C ALA A 69 12.21 3.73 -4.87
N GLN A 70 11.18 4.39 -4.36
CA GLN A 70 11.01 4.60 -2.91
C GLN A 70 10.73 3.27 -2.19
N LEU A 71 9.91 2.41 -2.77
CA LEU A 71 9.61 1.07 -2.23
C LEU A 71 10.88 0.21 -2.19
N ALA A 72 11.76 0.30 -3.18
CA ALA A 72 13.04 -0.41 -3.15
C ALA A 72 13.91 -0.03 -1.94
N VAL A 73 13.96 1.27 -1.58
CA VAL A 73 14.68 1.75 -0.40
C VAL A 73 14.05 1.20 0.90
N VAL A 74 12.72 1.18 0.98
CA VAL A 74 12.01 0.61 2.14
C VAL A 74 12.30 -0.88 2.27
N LEU A 75 12.23 -1.63 1.18
CA LEU A 75 12.49 -3.07 1.17
C LEU A 75 13.95 -3.40 1.53
N GLU A 76 14.91 -2.58 1.10
CA GLU A 76 16.31 -2.72 1.51
C GLU A 76 16.47 -2.51 3.02
N ALA A 77 15.81 -1.49 3.58
CA ALA A 77 15.82 -1.25 5.02
C ALA A 77 15.18 -2.40 5.81
N VAL A 78 14.07 -2.97 5.31
CA VAL A 78 13.42 -4.13 5.93
C VAL A 78 14.35 -5.35 5.89
N GLN A 79 14.99 -5.64 4.75
CA GLN A 79 15.96 -6.73 4.63
C GLN A 79 17.16 -6.56 5.57
N ALA A 80 17.67 -5.33 5.72
CA ALA A 80 18.72 -5.06 6.70
C ALA A 80 18.26 -5.35 8.15
N ALA A 81 16.99 -5.07 8.45
CA ALA A 81 16.39 -5.35 9.75
C ALA A 81 16.15 -6.86 9.98
N GLU A 82 15.93 -7.67 8.93
CA GLU A 82 15.75 -9.13 9.06
C GLU A 82 16.94 -9.81 9.73
N LEU A 83 18.17 -9.39 9.43
CA LEU A 83 19.37 -9.91 10.12
C LEU A 83 19.38 -9.59 11.61
N SER A 84 18.80 -8.47 12.02
CA SER A 84 18.64 -8.12 13.43
C SER A 84 17.56 -8.96 14.08
N VAL A 85 16.45 -9.19 13.37
CA VAL A 85 15.33 -10.02 13.82
C VAL A 85 15.74 -11.48 13.99
N GLN A 86 16.54 -12.03 13.06
CA GLN A 86 17.09 -13.38 13.19
C GLN A 86 17.97 -13.54 14.43
N ARG A 87 18.88 -12.59 14.66
CA ARG A 87 19.70 -12.57 15.87
C ARG A 87 18.87 -12.46 17.15
N GLN A 88 17.80 -11.66 17.13
CA GLN A 88 16.88 -11.55 18.27
C GLN A 88 16.10 -12.84 18.51
N GLN A 89 15.68 -13.55 17.45
CA GLN A 89 15.04 -14.87 17.57
C GLN A 89 15.96 -15.89 18.22
N GLU A 90 17.22 -15.97 17.78
CA GLU A 90 18.23 -16.84 18.40
C GLU A 90 18.47 -16.48 19.86
N ALA A 91 18.53 -15.18 20.18
CA ALA A 91 18.69 -14.70 21.56
C ALA A 91 17.50 -15.10 22.44
N VAL A 92 16.26 -14.96 21.95
CA VAL A 92 15.04 -15.38 22.65
C VAL A 92 15.03 -16.89 22.90
N VAL A 93 15.45 -17.70 21.92
CA VAL A 93 15.57 -19.16 22.11
C VAL A 93 16.61 -19.48 23.19
N ALA A 94 17.79 -18.86 23.14
CA ALA A 94 18.81 -19.07 24.17
C ALA A 94 18.34 -18.61 25.56
N ALA A 95 17.58 -17.52 25.64
CA ALA A 95 17.01 -17.02 26.88
C ALA A 95 15.93 -17.95 27.46
N ARG A 96 15.11 -18.59 26.61
CA ARG A 96 14.16 -19.64 27.01
C ARG A 96 14.88 -20.83 27.64
N ASP A 97 15.91 -21.34 26.97
CA ASP A 97 16.69 -22.48 27.45
C ASP A 97 17.36 -22.16 28.80
N GLU A 98 17.90 -20.95 28.94
CA GLU A 98 18.51 -20.52 30.21
C GLU A 98 17.48 -20.35 31.33
N LEU A 99 16.30 -19.80 31.04
CA LEU A 99 15.22 -19.69 32.01
C LEU A 99 14.77 -21.09 32.47
N GLU A 100 14.62 -22.06 31.58
CA GLU A 100 14.26 -23.44 31.94
C GLU A 100 15.28 -24.04 32.90
N ARG A 101 16.58 -23.85 32.63
CA ARG A 101 17.65 -24.31 33.53
C ARG A 101 17.60 -23.64 34.90
N LEU A 102 17.38 -22.33 34.94
CA LEU A 102 17.25 -21.57 36.19
C LEU A 102 16.05 -22.03 37.00
N GLU A 103 14.91 -22.30 36.34
CA GLU A 103 13.72 -22.84 36.99
C GLU A 103 13.97 -24.23 37.58
N GLU A 104 14.65 -25.13 36.86
CA GLU A 104 15.01 -26.45 37.36
C GLU A 104 15.95 -26.39 38.57
N GLU A 105 16.93 -25.48 38.53
CA GLU A 105 17.86 -25.25 39.62
C GLU A 105 17.14 -24.70 40.85
N SER A 106 16.30 -23.66 40.67
CA SER A 106 15.49 -23.08 41.74
C SER A 106 14.60 -24.14 42.40
N ARG A 107 13.85 -24.92 41.62
CA ARG A 107 13.02 -26.05 42.13
C ARG A 107 13.84 -27.12 42.84
N ARG A 108 15.12 -27.31 42.48
CA ARG A 108 16.02 -28.23 43.18
C ARG A 108 16.41 -27.64 44.54
N GLN A 109 16.82 -26.38 44.59
CA GLN A 109 17.20 -25.71 45.82
C GLN A 109 16.03 -25.65 46.82
N GLU A 110 14.83 -25.29 46.35
CA GLU A 110 13.60 -25.31 47.15
C GLU A 110 13.31 -26.69 47.76
N ARG A 111 13.44 -27.77 46.97
CA ARG A 111 13.22 -29.14 47.47
C ARG A 111 14.25 -29.54 48.52
N VAL A 112 15.52 -29.20 48.31
CA VAL A 112 16.60 -29.51 49.26
C VAL A 112 16.36 -28.77 50.58
N MET A 113 16.03 -27.48 50.52
CA MET A 113 15.73 -26.68 51.71
C MET A 113 14.42 -27.12 52.39
N GLY A 114 13.39 -27.47 51.62
CA GLY A 114 12.14 -28.01 52.15
C GLY A 114 12.35 -29.33 52.91
N ASN A 115 13.13 -30.26 52.35
CA ASN A 115 13.49 -31.51 53.04
C ASN A 115 14.26 -31.24 54.33
N ARG A 116 15.23 -30.32 54.29
CA ARG A 116 16.01 -29.90 55.47
C ARG A 116 15.12 -29.31 56.56
N ALA A 117 14.15 -28.47 56.19
CA ALA A 117 13.18 -27.89 57.13
C ALA A 117 12.29 -28.97 57.77
N VAL A 118 11.84 -29.97 57.00
CA VAL A 118 11.05 -31.10 57.51
C VAL A 118 11.89 -31.97 58.47
N GLU A 119 13.15 -32.25 58.14
CA GLU A 119 14.07 -32.96 59.03
C GLU A 119 14.21 -32.23 60.36
N LEU A 120 14.59 -30.94 60.33
CA LEU A 120 14.71 -30.11 61.52
C LEU A 120 13.42 -30.08 62.36
N TYR A 121 12.25 -30.06 61.72
CA TYR A 121 10.96 -30.11 62.41
C TYR A 121 10.71 -31.47 63.09
N ARG A 122 10.89 -32.58 62.38
CA ARG A 122 10.72 -33.95 62.90
C ARG A 122 11.64 -34.25 64.07
N GLU A 123 12.85 -33.74 63.97
CA GLU A 123 13.94 -33.95 64.91
C GLU A 123 13.85 -33.03 66.16
N GLY A 124 12.90 -32.08 66.18
CA GLY A 124 12.70 -31.14 67.28
C GLY A 124 13.57 -29.89 67.09
N SER A 125 13.00 -28.91 66.38
CA SER A 125 13.64 -27.74 65.74
C SER A 125 14.55 -26.84 66.58
N THR A 126 14.65 -27.07 67.89
CA THR A 126 15.47 -26.26 68.80
C THR A 126 16.28 -27.11 69.78
N SER A 127 15.98 -28.40 69.92
CA SER A 127 16.56 -29.24 70.97
C SER A 127 17.83 -29.94 70.55
N LEU A 128 18.03 -30.30 69.28
CA LEU A 128 19.17 -31.17 68.90
C LEU A 128 20.54 -30.52 68.89
N PRO A 129 20.74 -29.32 68.32
CA PRO A 129 22.05 -28.67 68.37
C PRO A 129 22.46 -28.42 69.83
N PHE A 130 21.52 -27.93 70.65
CA PHE A 130 21.72 -27.69 72.07
C PHE A 130 21.86 -28.98 72.88
N ALA A 131 21.08 -30.03 72.62
CA ALA A 131 21.21 -31.32 73.28
C ALA A 131 22.52 -32.02 72.91
N SER A 132 23.03 -31.84 71.69
CA SER A 132 24.35 -32.35 71.29
C SER A 132 25.48 -31.66 72.08
N ILE A 133 25.35 -30.35 72.31
CA ILE A 133 26.33 -29.60 73.10
C ILE A 133 26.23 -29.98 74.58
N LEU A 134 25.01 -30.10 75.13
CA LEU A 134 24.74 -30.47 76.53
C LEU A 134 25.11 -31.92 76.87
N SER A 135 25.15 -32.81 75.87
CA SER A 135 25.56 -34.22 76.03
C SER A 135 27.05 -34.46 75.77
N ALA A 136 27.85 -33.41 75.58
CA ALA A 136 29.30 -33.54 75.41
C ALA A 136 29.96 -34.09 76.69
N SER A 137 30.94 -34.98 76.52
CA SER A 137 31.64 -35.64 77.63
C SER A 137 32.74 -34.77 78.24
N SER A 138 33.12 -33.68 77.56
CA SER A 138 34.13 -32.72 78.01
C SER A 138 33.84 -31.30 77.51
N THR A 139 34.41 -30.31 78.18
CA THR A 139 34.33 -28.89 77.75
C THR A 139 34.93 -28.69 76.36
N ALA A 140 36.00 -29.42 76.01
CA ALA A 140 36.61 -29.34 74.68
C ALA A 140 35.67 -29.85 73.57
N GLU A 141 34.99 -30.99 73.83
CA GLU A 141 33.99 -31.56 72.92
C GLU A 141 32.75 -30.66 72.79
N ALA A 142 32.33 -30.01 73.88
CA ALA A 142 31.24 -29.03 73.85
C ALA A 142 31.59 -27.80 72.97
N ILE A 143 32.82 -27.30 73.07
CA ILE A 143 33.31 -26.18 72.24
C ILE A 143 33.34 -26.60 70.76
N GLU A 144 33.87 -27.78 70.45
CA GLU A 144 33.92 -28.29 69.08
C GLU A 144 32.51 -28.43 68.47
N ARG A 145 31.57 -29.05 69.21
CA ARG A 145 30.17 -29.17 68.78
C ARG A 145 29.50 -27.81 68.59
N SER A 146 29.78 -26.84 69.45
CA SER A 146 29.24 -25.48 69.30
C SER A 146 29.73 -24.79 68.02
N GLY A 147 31.01 -24.97 67.66
CA GLY A 147 31.56 -24.48 66.39
C GLY A 147 30.88 -25.11 65.18
N PHE A 148 30.60 -26.42 65.20
CA PHE A 148 29.87 -27.09 64.12
C PHE A 148 28.43 -26.60 63.96
N VAL A 149 27.72 -26.36 65.07
CA VAL A 149 26.36 -25.82 65.05
C VAL A 149 26.34 -24.41 64.43
N GLU A 150 27.34 -23.58 64.76
CA GLU A 150 27.45 -22.23 64.19
C GLU A 150 27.73 -22.26 62.67
N ILE A 151 28.62 -23.14 62.22
CA ILE A 151 28.91 -23.34 60.79
C ILE A 151 27.65 -23.80 60.05
N LEU A 152 26.95 -24.78 60.60
CA LEU A 152 25.72 -25.33 60.01
C LEU A 152 24.61 -24.28 59.94
N SER A 153 24.40 -23.49 61.00
CA SER A 153 23.42 -22.41 61.01
C SER A 153 23.73 -21.33 59.97
N ARG A 154 25.02 -21.00 59.77
CA ARG A 154 25.44 -20.07 58.72
C ARG A 154 25.19 -20.65 57.32
N ALA A 155 25.47 -21.94 57.13
CA ALA A 155 25.21 -22.62 55.85
C ALA A 155 23.71 -22.70 55.54
N ASP A 156 22.87 -23.07 56.52
CA ASP A 156 21.41 -23.11 56.36
C ASP A 156 20.88 -21.72 56.00
N ARG A 157 21.33 -20.66 56.69
CA ARG A 157 20.94 -19.27 56.36
C ARG A 157 21.35 -18.87 54.94
N ALA A 158 22.60 -19.14 54.55
CA ALA A 158 23.07 -18.84 53.20
C ALA A 158 22.28 -19.60 52.13
N ALA A 159 21.84 -20.83 52.42
CA ALA A 159 21.04 -21.61 51.49
C ALA A 159 19.60 -21.08 51.35
N TYR A 160 18.98 -20.56 52.42
CA TYR A 160 17.70 -19.84 52.34
C TYR A 160 17.83 -18.56 51.52
N GLU A 161 18.86 -17.75 51.78
CA GLU A 161 19.14 -16.53 51.01
C GLU A 161 19.38 -16.86 49.52
N SER A 162 20.04 -17.98 49.21
CA SER A 162 20.22 -18.46 47.84
C SER A 162 18.89 -18.80 47.16
N VAL A 163 17.95 -19.45 47.85
CA VAL A 163 16.62 -19.77 47.29
C VAL A 163 15.86 -18.49 46.94
N GLU A 164 15.85 -17.50 47.83
CA GLU A 164 15.18 -16.21 47.57
C GLU A 164 15.81 -15.49 46.38
N ILE A 165 17.15 -15.45 46.30
CA ILE A 165 17.87 -14.86 45.16
C ILE A 165 17.53 -15.59 43.86
N SER A 166 17.49 -16.92 43.88
CA SER A 166 17.15 -17.73 42.70
C SER A 166 15.71 -17.52 42.25
N GLN A 167 14.75 -17.38 43.16
CA GLN A 167 13.35 -17.05 42.81
C GLN A 167 13.24 -15.67 42.15
N VAL A 168 13.87 -14.64 42.74
CA VAL A 168 13.90 -13.29 42.16
C VAL A 168 14.58 -13.28 40.79
N ALA A 169 15.65 -14.05 40.61
CA ALA A 169 16.33 -14.16 39.33
C ALA A 169 15.44 -14.83 38.26
N VAL A 170 14.73 -15.91 38.62
CA VAL A 170 13.78 -16.59 37.71
C VAL A 170 12.66 -15.64 37.29
N ASP A 171 12.03 -14.95 38.25
CA ASP A 171 10.92 -14.05 37.95
C ASP A 171 11.38 -12.87 37.08
N GLY A 172 12.53 -12.27 37.39
CA GLY A 172 13.10 -11.20 36.58
C GLY A 172 13.50 -11.65 35.16
N GLN A 173 13.98 -12.88 34.99
CA GLN A 173 14.27 -13.43 33.65
C GLN A 173 12.99 -13.73 32.87
N ARG A 174 11.95 -14.22 33.54
CA ARG A 174 10.63 -14.46 32.92
C ARG A 174 10.03 -13.17 32.37
N GLU A 175 9.97 -12.11 33.19
CA GLU A 175 9.45 -10.81 32.76
C GLU A 175 10.23 -10.23 31.57
N ARG A 176 11.56 -10.36 31.58
CA ARG A 176 12.41 -9.90 30.47
C ARG A 176 12.14 -10.67 29.20
N LEU A 177 12.04 -12.00 29.29
CA LEU A 177 11.76 -12.86 28.15
C LEU A 177 10.38 -12.53 27.54
N GLU A 178 9.34 -12.38 28.36
CA GLU A 178 8.00 -11.99 27.90
C GLU A 178 8.02 -10.65 27.14
N ALA A 179 8.78 -9.66 27.65
CA ALA A 179 8.92 -8.37 27.00
C ALA A 179 9.70 -8.45 25.66
N GLU A 180 10.74 -9.27 25.60
CA GLU A 180 11.52 -9.51 24.38
C GLU A 180 10.68 -10.24 23.32
N GLU A 181 9.90 -11.25 23.70
CA GLU A 181 8.98 -11.98 22.82
C GLU A 181 7.90 -11.06 22.26
N ALA A 182 7.24 -10.26 23.10
CA ALA A 182 6.22 -9.31 22.66
C ALA A 182 6.80 -8.22 21.74
N THR A 183 8.08 -7.86 21.93
CA THR A 183 8.77 -6.92 21.04
C THR A 183 9.06 -7.55 19.69
N LEU A 184 9.58 -8.78 19.69
CA LEU A 184 9.86 -9.54 18.48
C LEU A 184 8.59 -9.78 17.65
N GLU A 185 7.48 -10.16 18.29
CA GLU A 185 6.19 -10.36 17.63
C GLU A 185 5.72 -9.08 16.91
N ARG A 186 5.74 -7.93 17.60
CA ARG A 186 5.39 -6.64 17.00
C ARG A 186 6.27 -6.27 15.81
N VAL A 187 7.57 -6.56 15.89
CA VAL A 187 8.49 -6.29 14.77
C VAL A 187 8.18 -7.19 13.57
N LEU A 188 7.91 -8.47 13.80
CA LEU A 188 7.54 -9.42 12.73
C LEU A 188 6.20 -9.05 12.09
N GLU A 189 5.22 -8.63 12.88
CA GLU A 189 3.94 -8.15 12.37
C GLU A 189 4.12 -6.87 11.54
N GLY A 190 4.89 -5.89 12.04
CA GLY A 190 5.19 -4.67 11.32
C GLY A 190 5.93 -4.92 9.99
N GLN A 191 6.85 -5.89 9.93
CA GLN A 191 7.48 -6.29 8.67
C GLN A 191 6.47 -6.82 7.66
N ARG A 192 5.56 -7.70 8.07
CA ARG A 192 4.51 -8.24 7.19
C ARG A 192 3.59 -7.14 6.68
N GLU A 193 3.24 -6.19 7.54
CA GLU A 193 2.41 -5.05 7.17
C GLU A 193 3.10 -4.18 6.11
N ILE A 194 4.41 -3.91 6.28
CA ILE A 194 5.18 -3.14 5.28
C ILE A 194 5.17 -3.86 3.91
N TYR A 195 5.41 -5.17 3.87
CA TYR A 195 5.35 -5.92 2.61
C TYR A 195 3.96 -5.84 1.94
N ALA A 196 2.89 -5.97 2.73
CA ALA A 196 1.53 -5.84 2.20
C ALA A 196 1.25 -4.44 1.64
N GLN A 197 1.68 -3.39 2.35
CA GLN A 197 1.53 -1.99 1.90
C GLN A 197 2.34 -1.70 0.63
N VAL A 198 3.53 -2.29 0.50
CA VAL A 198 4.38 -2.20 -0.70
C VAL A 198 3.64 -2.78 -1.91
N ASP A 199 3.09 -3.99 -1.77
CA ASP A 199 2.35 -4.66 -2.84
C ASP A 199 1.08 -3.90 -3.21
N GLU A 200 0.30 -3.44 -2.21
CA GLU A 200 -0.92 -2.67 -2.44
C GLU A 200 -0.65 -1.35 -3.19
N LEU A 201 0.37 -0.59 -2.76
CA LEU A 201 0.72 0.67 -3.43
C LEU A 201 1.17 0.44 -4.88
N ARG A 202 1.92 -0.62 -5.12
CA ARG A 202 2.38 -0.99 -6.47
C ARG A 202 1.20 -1.35 -7.37
N ASP A 203 0.25 -2.13 -6.87
CA ASP A 203 -0.93 -2.55 -7.60
C ASP A 203 -1.86 -1.35 -7.89
N GLU A 204 -2.10 -0.49 -6.90
CA GLU A 204 -2.91 0.72 -7.07
C GLU A 204 -2.34 1.61 -8.19
N ARG A 205 -1.03 1.87 -8.17
CA ARG A 205 -0.36 2.72 -9.16
C ARG A 205 -0.34 2.09 -10.56
N SER A 206 -0.14 0.78 -10.62
CA SER A 206 -0.18 0.03 -11.87
C SER A 206 -1.59 0.08 -12.49
N LEU A 207 -2.63 -0.01 -11.66
CA LEU A 207 -4.02 0.09 -12.11
C LEU A 207 -4.35 1.49 -12.63
N VAL A 208 -3.88 2.54 -11.96
CA VAL A 208 -4.04 3.93 -12.42
C VAL A 208 -3.39 4.13 -13.80
N LEU A 209 -2.16 3.64 -13.98
CA LEU A 209 -1.46 3.70 -15.27
C LEU A 209 -2.19 2.92 -16.37
N ALA A 210 -2.71 1.72 -16.04
CA ALA A 210 -3.50 0.93 -16.99
C ALA A 210 -4.77 1.69 -17.42
N GLY A 211 -5.45 2.35 -16.47
CA GLY A 211 -6.63 3.17 -16.75
C GLY A 211 -6.34 4.37 -17.66
N SER A 212 -5.21 5.06 -17.48
CA SER A 212 -4.83 6.17 -18.38
C SER A 212 -4.41 5.69 -19.77
N GLN A 213 -3.78 4.52 -19.88
CA GLN A 213 -3.50 3.88 -21.17
C GLN A 213 -4.77 3.47 -21.91
N GLU A 214 -5.75 2.90 -21.21
CA GLU A 214 -7.04 2.52 -21.79
C GLU A 214 -7.80 3.76 -22.29
N ALA A 215 -7.85 4.84 -21.49
CA ALA A 215 -8.47 6.09 -21.89
C ALA A 215 -7.83 6.69 -23.14
N LEU A 216 -6.49 6.69 -23.22
CA LEU A 216 -5.76 7.15 -24.40
C LEU A 216 -6.10 6.29 -25.64
N SER A 217 -6.10 4.97 -25.50
CA SER A 217 -6.44 4.05 -26.59
C SER A 217 -7.86 4.27 -27.12
N GLY A 218 -8.82 4.52 -26.20
CA GLY A 218 -10.20 4.84 -26.54
C GLY A 218 -10.32 6.12 -27.35
N LEU A 219 -9.61 7.18 -26.95
CA LEU A 219 -9.59 8.46 -27.68
C LEU A 219 -8.96 8.32 -29.07
N GLU A 220 -7.84 7.59 -29.19
CA GLU A 220 -7.22 7.31 -30.49
C GLU A 220 -8.13 6.49 -31.41
N ALA A 221 -8.89 5.55 -30.86
CA ALA A 221 -9.89 4.81 -31.63
C ALA A 221 -11.03 5.72 -32.11
N GLN A 222 -11.49 6.64 -31.25
CA GLN A 222 -12.50 7.63 -31.60
C GLN A 222 -12.00 8.60 -32.70
N GLU A 223 -10.77 9.08 -32.61
CA GLU A 223 -10.16 9.92 -33.64
C GLU A 223 -10.16 9.19 -35.00
N ARG A 224 -9.66 7.94 -35.04
CA ARG A 224 -9.64 7.14 -36.27
C ARG A 224 -11.03 6.97 -36.89
N HIS A 225 -12.06 6.80 -36.06
CA HIS A 225 -13.43 6.69 -36.53
C HIS A 225 -13.92 8.01 -37.17
N LEU A 226 -13.73 9.14 -36.49
CA LEU A 226 -14.11 10.46 -36.99
C LEU A 226 -13.34 10.83 -38.28
N GLU A 227 -12.07 10.47 -38.38
CA GLU A 227 -11.27 10.66 -39.59
C GLU A 227 -11.78 9.82 -40.78
N SER A 228 -12.35 8.65 -40.51
CA SER A 228 -13.00 7.84 -41.55
C SER A 228 -14.30 8.51 -42.01
N GLU A 229 -15.15 8.94 -41.06
CA GLU A 229 -16.40 9.62 -41.35
C GLU A 229 -16.18 10.92 -42.14
N SER A 230 -15.20 11.73 -41.73
CA SER A 230 -14.81 12.97 -42.42
C SER A 230 -14.39 12.70 -43.87
N ARG A 231 -13.63 11.62 -44.13
CA ARG A 231 -13.23 11.21 -45.49
C ARG A 231 -14.43 10.80 -46.34
N GLU A 232 -15.39 10.07 -45.75
CA GLU A 232 -16.62 9.66 -46.42
C GLU A 232 -17.50 10.87 -46.77
N LEU A 233 -17.73 11.78 -45.82
CA LEU A 233 -18.50 13.01 -46.03
C LEU A 233 -17.86 13.87 -47.13
N ALA A 234 -16.54 14.07 -47.09
CA ALA A 234 -15.84 14.83 -48.12
C ALA A 234 -15.95 14.18 -49.51
N ALA A 235 -16.00 12.84 -49.59
CA ALA A 235 -16.23 12.14 -50.85
C ALA A 235 -17.68 12.30 -51.36
N MET A 236 -18.67 12.31 -50.46
CA MET A 236 -20.07 12.55 -50.82
C MET A 236 -20.27 13.97 -51.36
N ILE A 237 -19.73 14.98 -50.69
CA ILE A 237 -19.81 16.39 -51.12
C ILE A 237 -19.23 16.54 -52.53
N ARG A 238 -18.01 16.03 -52.78
CA ARG A 238 -17.39 16.11 -54.11
C ARG A 238 -18.24 15.45 -55.21
N ARG A 239 -18.89 14.32 -54.90
CA ARG A 239 -19.78 13.64 -55.86
C ARG A 239 -21.02 14.48 -56.16
N ALA A 240 -21.63 15.07 -55.13
CA ALA A 240 -22.79 15.95 -55.27
C ALA A 240 -22.45 17.20 -56.09
N GLU A 241 -21.30 17.83 -55.83
CA GLU A 241 -20.80 18.99 -56.59
C GLU A 241 -20.55 18.63 -58.07
N GLN A 242 -19.94 17.48 -58.35
CA GLN A 242 -19.71 17.01 -59.72
C GLN A 242 -21.03 16.75 -60.46
N GLN A 243 -22.03 16.16 -59.79
CA GLN A 243 -23.35 15.93 -60.36
C GLN A 243 -24.06 17.25 -60.66
N ALA A 244 -24.09 18.18 -59.70
CA ALA A 244 -24.70 19.50 -59.88
C ALA A 244 -24.02 20.30 -61.01
N ALA A 245 -22.69 20.22 -61.14
CA ALA A 245 -21.96 20.86 -62.23
C ALA A 245 -22.30 20.25 -63.60
N ALA A 246 -22.41 18.92 -63.68
CA ALA A 246 -22.79 18.22 -64.91
C ALA A 246 -24.24 18.57 -65.33
N GLU A 247 -25.17 18.59 -64.38
CA GLU A 247 -26.56 19.01 -64.62
C GLU A 247 -26.67 20.47 -65.08
N ALA A 248 -25.93 21.38 -64.43
CA ALA A 248 -25.88 22.79 -64.83
C ALA A 248 -25.30 22.97 -66.24
N ALA A 249 -24.24 22.22 -66.59
CA ALA A 249 -23.68 22.25 -67.94
C ALA A 249 -24.66 21.69 -68.99
N ALA A 250 -25.36 20.60 -68.68
CA ALA A 250 -26.38 20.04 -69.56
C ALA A 250 -27.57 20.99 -69.76
N ALA A 251 -28.03 21.66 -68.69
CA ALA A 251 -29.09 22.65 -68.76
C ALA A 251 -28.71 23.86 -69.62
N ARG A 252 -27.47 24.37 -69.48
CA ARG A 252 -26.95 25.46 -70.34
C ARG A 252 -26.89 25.04 -71.81
N ALA A 253 -26.36 23.86 -72.10
CA ALA A 253 -26.31 23.34 -73.46
C ALA A 253 -27.70 23.16 -74.08
N ALA A 254 -28.70 22.75 -73.29
CA ALA A 254 -30.10 22.65 -73.74
C ALA A 254 -30.71 24.03 -74.04
N GLN A 255 -30.44 25.02 -73.18
CA GLN A 255 -30.89 26.41 -73.40
C GLN A 255 -30.26 27.01 -74.67
N GLU A 256 -28.95 26.83 -74.88
CA GLU A 256 -28.25 27.30 -76.08
C GLU A 256 -28.81 26.68 -77.36
N ARG A 257 -29.08 25.37 -77.37
CA ARG A 257 -29.71 24.70 -78.52
C ARG A 257 -31.11 25.23 -78.79
N SER A 258 -31.93 25.41 -77.75
CA SER A 258 -33.28 25.97 -77.92
C SER A 258 -33.27 27.41 -78.45
N ALA A 259 -32.27 28.22 -78.06
CA ALA A 259 -32.11 29.58 -78.56
C ALA A 259 -31.62 29.61 -80.03
N GLN A 260 -30.76 28.66 -80.42
CA GLN A 260 -30.31 28.52 -81.81
C GLN A 260 -31.44 28.04 -82.73
N ASP A 261 -32.25 27.08 -82.29
CA ASP A 261 -33.41 26.59 -83.05
C ASP A 261 -34.49 27.67 -83.22
N ALA A 262 -34.71 28.51 -82.20
CA ALA A 262 -35.63 29.65 -82.28
C ALA A 262 -35.12 30.75 -83.23
N ALA A 263 -33.80 30.98 -83.29
CA ALA A 263 -33.20 31.94 -84.21
C ALA A 263 -33.18 31.47 -85.68
N ALA A 264 -33.23 30.16 -85.93
CA ALA A 264 -33.28 29.59 -87.28
C ALA A 264 -34.70 29.56 -87.89
N GLN A 265 -35.74 29.83 -87.09
CA GLN A 265 -37.15 29.82 -87.51
C GLN A 265 -37.77 31.23 -87.67
N ALA A 266 -37.00 32.29 -87.43
CA ALA A 266 -37.38 33.70 -87.61
C ALA A 266 -36.76 34.27 -88.89
#